data_AF-A0A401T4G7-F1
#
_entry.id   AF-A0A401T4G7-F1
#
_cell.length_a   1.000
_cell.length_b   1.000
_cell.length_c   1.000
_cell.angle_alpha   90.00
_cell.angle_beta   90.00
_cell.angle_gamma   90.00
#
_symmetry.space_group_name_H-M   'P 1'
#
loop_
_entity.id
_entity.type
_entity.pdbx_description
1 polymer ?
#
loop_
_entity_poly.entity_id
_entity_poly.type
_entity_poly.pdbx_seq_one_letter_code
_entity_poly.pdbx_strand_id
1 'polypeptide(L)'
;MASGLLISDNESGYDPEMFCIPKHYIDDLERVFIPHGLIMDRTERMARDIMKQMGGDHIVVLCVLKGGYKFFADLLDYIKALNRNQDESLPMTIDFIRLKSYCNDQTVEEVKVIGGDDLCMLAGKVSIILSGAITI
;
A
#
# COMPACT_ATOMS: atom_id res chain seq x y z
N MET A 1 12.75 15.64 2.13
CA MET A 1 12.31 14.23 2.01
C MET A 1 11.62 13.86 3.32
N ALA A 2 10.35 13.48 3.29
CA ALA A 2 9.69 12.96 4.48
C ALA A 2 10.05 11.47 4.61
N SER A 3 10.82 11.12 5.64
CA SER A 3 11.05 9.73 6.02
C SER A 3 9.72 9.10 6.45
N GLY A 4 9.57 7.78 6.24
CA GLY A 4 8.45 7.02 6.79
C GLY A 4 8.44 7.03 8.33
N LEU A 5 7.47 6.32 8.91
CA LEU A 5 7.51 6.02 10.34
C LEU A 5 8.70 5.09 10.60
N LEU A 6 9.69 5.58 11.35
CA LEU A 6 10.89 4.81 11.69
C LEU A 6 10.61 3.98 12.94
N ILE A 7 10.71 2.66 12.81
CA ILE A 7 10.61 1.73 13.93
C ILE A 7 12.02 1.30 14.30
N SER A 8 12.37 1.45 15.57
CA SER A 8 13.67 1.05 16.10
C SER A 8 13.79 -0.47 16.17
N ASP A 9 14.98 -1.02 15.98
CA ASP A 9 15.23 -2.47 16.16
C ASP A 9 14.95 -2.93 17.60
N ASN A 10 14.99 -2.00 18.56
CA ASN A 10 14.69 -2.27 19.97
C ASN A 10 13.20 -2.11 20.31
N GLU A 11 12.33 -1.85 19.33
CA GLU A 11 10.89 -1.70 19.55
C GLU A 11 10.28 -3.02 20.04
N SER A 12 9.66 -2.99 21.22
CA SER A 12 9.08 -4.17 21.83
C SER A 12 7.69 -4.49 21.31
N GLY A 13 7.04 -3.55 20.61
CA GLY A 13 5.64 -3.69 20.23
C GLY A 13 4.72 -3.69 21.45
N TYR A 14 3.46 -4.07 21.23
CA TYR A 14 2.39 -3.99 22.21
C TYR A 14 1.79 -5.37 22.52
N ASP A 15 1.33 -5.55 23.75
CA ASP A 15 0.60 -6.74 24.17
C ASP A 15 -0.70 -6.92 23.35
N PRO A 16 -0.92 -8.08 22.71
CA PRO A 16 -2.15 -8.40 21.99
C PRO A 16 -3.44 -8.19 22.80
N GLU A 17 -3.42 -8.42 24.12
CA GLU A 17 -4.59 -8.28 24.99
C GLU A 17 -5.10 -6.84 25.12
N MET A 18 -4.27 -5.85 24.79
CA MET A 18 -4.66 -4.43 24.75
C MET A 18 -5.50 -4.07 23.53
N PHE A 19 -5.71 -4.99 22.59
CA PHE A 19 -6.39 -4.75 21.32
C PHE A 19 -7.56 -5.71 21.07
N CYS A 20 -8.49 -5.27 20.23
CA CYS A 20 -9.56 -6.11 19.73
C CYS A 20 -9.05 -7.04 18.62
N ILE A 21 -8.51 -8.19 19.00
CA ILE A 21 -7.98 -9.20 18.08
C ILE A 21 -8.99 -10.34 17.87
N PRO A 22 -9.18 -10.87 16.65
CA PRO A 22 -10.03 -12.03 16.42
C PRO A 22 -9.59 -13.23 17.26
N LYS A 23 -10.55 -13.86 17.95
CA LYS A 23 -10.27 -14.91 18.95
C LYS A 23 -9.43 -16.07 18.42
N HIS A 24 -9.64 -16.44 17.16
CA HIS A 24 -8.93 -17.54 16.51
C HIS A 24 -7.48 -17.21 16.12
N TYR A 25 -6.99 -16.00 16.40
CA TYR A 25 -5.58 -15.61 16.19
C TYR A 25 -4.83 -15.30 17.49
N ILE A 26 -5.50 -15.28 18.65
CA ILE A 26 -4.89 -14.80 19.91
C ILE A 26 -3.66 -15.64 20.26
N ASP A 27 -3.76 -16.97 20.14
CA ASP A 27 -2.68 -17.88 20.48
C ASP A 27 -1.53 -17.91 19.44
N ASP A 28 -1.76 -17.34 18.25
CA ASP A 28 -0.80 -17.29 17.14
C ASP A 28 -0.01 -15.97 17.10
N LEU A 29 -0.31 -15.01 17.98
CA LEU A 29 0.26 -13.67 17.96
C LEU A 29 1.15 -13.43 19.19
N GLU A 30 2.41 -13.13 18.94
CA GLU A 30 3.35 -12.76 20.01
C GLU A 30 3.13 -11.33 20.49
N ARG A 31 2.93 -10.39 19.56
CA ARG A 31 2.83 -8.95 19.82
C ARG A 31 2.17 -8.23 18.66
N VAL A 32 1.55 -7.09 18.94
CA VAL A 32 1.10 -6.13 17.92
C VAL A 32 2.24 -5.16 17.63
N PHE A 33 2.76 -5.14 16.41
CA PHE A 33 3.91 -4.30 16.06
C PHE A 33 3.51 -2.89 15.61
N ILE A 34 2.46 -2.79 14.79
CA ILE A 34 1.92 -1.51 14.31
C ILE A 34 0.39 -1.55 14.50
N PRO A 35 -0.17 -0.75 15.41
CA PRO A 35 -1.61 -0.67 15.58
C PRO A 35 -2.33 -0.22 14.30
N HIS A 36 -3.51 -0.77 14.04
CA HIS A 36 -4.33 -0.39 12.88
C HIS A 36 -4.56 1.13 12.78
N GLY A 37 -4.83 1.81 13.90
CA GLY A 37 -5.01 3.26 13.92
C GLY A 37 -3.80 4.03 13.40
N LEU A 38 -2.58 3.60 13.78
CA LEU A 38 -1.34 4.22 13.31
C LEU A 38 -1.13 4.02 11.81
N ILE A 39 -1.53 2.86 11.28
CA ILE A 39 -1.53 2.60 9.83
C ILE A 39 -2.49 3.55 9.12
N MET A 40 -3.70 3.75 9.65
CA MET A 40 -4.70 4.63 9.05
C MET A 40 -4.24 6.09 9.06
N ASP A 41 -3.73 6.60 10.19
CA ASP A 41 -3.20 7.97 10.31
C ASP A 41 -2.05 8.20 9.32
N ARG A 42 -1.15 7.22 9.21
CA ARG A 42 -0.03 7.32 8.27
C ARG A 42 -0.51 7.27 6.83
N THR A 43 -1.48 6.41 6.52
CA THR A 43 -2.07 6.28 5.18
C THR A 43 -2.77 7.57 4.75
N GLU A 44 -3.51 8.22 5.64
CA GLU A 44 -4.09 9.54 5.39
C GLU A 44 -3.02 10.57 5.05
N ARG A 45 -1.95 10.62 5.85
CA ARG A 45 -0.85 11.55 5.61
C ARG A 45 -0.20 11.32 4.24
N MET A 46 0.01 10.07 3.85
CA MET A 46 0.53 9.74 2.52
C MET A 46 -0.42 10.17 1.41
N ALA A 47 -1.74 9.99 1.56
CA ALA A 47 -2.72 10.43 0.57
C ALA A 47 -2.60 11.93 0.29
N ARG A 48 -2.44 12.74 1.36
CA ARG A 48 -2.22 14.18 1.25
C ARG A 48 -0.91 14.53 0.55
N ASP A 49 0.15 13.77 0.83
CA ASP A 49 1.46 13.98 0.19
C ASP A 49 1.39 13.64 -1.31
N ILE A 50 0.69 12.57 -1.70
CA ILE A 50 0.44 12.20 -3.11
C ILE A 50 -0.36 13.30 -3.81
N MET A 51 -1.50 13.71 -3.25
CA MET A 51 -2.34 14.77 -3.81
C MET A 51 -1.54 16.05 -4.07
N LYS A 52 -0.67 16.44 -3.13
CA LYS A 52 0.17 17.64 -3.25
C LYS A 52 1.24 17.50 -4.34
N GLN A 53 1.78 16.31 -4.57
CA GLN A 53 2.85 16.09 -5.55
C GLN A 53 2.33 15.92 -6.97
N MET A 54 1.14 15.36 -7.15
CA MET A 54 0.62 14.99 -8.48
C MET A 54 -0.01 16.16 -9.24
N GLY A 55 -0.24 17.31 -8.59
CA GLY A 55 -0.51 18.59 -9.30
C GLY A 55 -1.71 18.62 -10.25
N GLY A 56 -2.69 17.72 -10.09
CA GLY A 56 -3.86 17.59 -10.96
C GLY A 56 -3.65 16.72 -12.21
N ASP A 57 -2.46 16.16 -12.43
CA ASP A 57 -2.19 15.26 -13.55
C ASP A 57 -2.99 13.96 -13.42
N HIS A 58 -3.38 13.37 -14.56
CA HIS A 58 -4.01 12.05 -14.55
C HIS A 58 -2.99 10.99 -14.08
N ILE A 59 -3.30 10.31 -12.98
CA ILE A 59 -2.42 9.28 -12.41
C ILE A 59 -2.96 7.87 -12.67
N VAL A 60 -2.04 6.92 -12.83
CA VAL A 60 -2.36 5.49 -12.82
C VAL A 60 -1.87 4.88 -11.52
N VAL A 61 -2.75 4.24 -10.78
CA VAL A 61 -2.43 3.61 -9.49
C VAL A 61 -2.45 2.09 -9.67
N LEU A 62 -1.28 1.47 -9.52
CA LEU A 62 -1.04 0.06 -9.72
C LEU A 62 -0.92 -0.68 -8.38
N CYS A 63 -1.83 -1.60 -8.10
CA CYS A 63 -1.81 -2.42 -6.89
C CYS A 63 -1.09 -3.75 -7.13
N VAL A 64 -0.11 -4.08 -6.29
CA VAL A 64 0.53 -5.40 -6.27
C VAL A 64 -0.22 -6.36 -5.36
N LEU A 65 -0.88 -7.34 -5.96
CA LEU A 65 -1.62 -8.39 -5.28
C LEU A 65 -0.70 -9.54 -4.81
N LYS A 66 -1.05 -10.24 -3.72
CA LYS A 66 -2.25 -10.04 -2.89
C LYS A 66 -2.04 -9.06 -1.74
N GLY A 67 -0.81 -8.97 -1.20
CA GLY A 67 -0.54 -8.28 0.07
C GLY A 67 -0.85 -6.78 0.10
N GLY A 68 -0.83 -6.10 -1.05
CA GLY A 68 -1.09 -4.66 -1.12
C GLY A 68 -2.58 -4.26 -1.10
N TYR A 69 -3.52 -5.19 -1.24
CA TYR A 69 -4.92 -4.85 -1.56
C TYR A 69 -5.61 -3.97 -0.50
N LYS A 70 -5.40 -4.27 0.79
CA LYS A 70 -6.06 -3.56 1.88
C LYS A 70 -5.52 -2.14 2.02
N PHE A 71 -4.20 -2.01 2.09
CA PHE A 71 -3.51 -0.72 2.09
C PHE A 71 -3.86 0.13 0.86
N PHE A 72 -3.93 -0.49 -0.31
CA PHE A 72 -4.35 0.15 -1.55
C PHE A 72 -5.77 0.72 -1.46
N ALA A 73 -6.72 -0.09 -0.96
CA ALA A 73 -8.10 0.34 -0.79
C ALA A 73 -8.20 1.52 0.19
N ASP A 74 -7.55 1.42 1.35
CA ASP A 74 -7.58 2.47 2.38
C ASP A 74 -6.95 3.78 1.85
N LEU A 75 -5.82 3.69 1.14
CA LEU A 75 -5.17 4.84 0.52
C LEU A 75 -6.05 5.51 -0.54
N LEU A 76 -6.68 4.72 -1.42
CA LEU A 76 -7.59 5.24 -2.43
C LEU A 76 -8.81 5.93 -1.80
N ASP A 77 -9.33 5.41 -0.70
CA ASP A 77 -10.48 6.02 -0.03
C ASP A 77 -10.10 7.39 0.56
N TYR A 78 -8.90 7.53 1.13
CA TYR A 78 -8.39 8.84 1.52
C TYR A 78 -8.17 9.78 0.34
N ILE A 79 -7.58 9.32 -0.77
CA ILE A 79 -7.39 10.17 -1.96
C ILE A 79 -8.75 10.61 -2.53
N LYS A 80 -9.72 9.70 -2.65
CA LYS A 80 -11.09 10.02 -3.09
C LYS A 80 -11.77 11.00 -2.15
N ALA A 81 -11.56 10.89 -0.85
CA ALA A 81 -12.10 11.84 0.12
C ALA A 81 -11.48 13.23 -0.08
N LEU A 82 -10.17 13.33 -0.27
CA LEU A 82 -9.49 14.60 -0.56
C LEU A 82 -9.99 15.22 -1.87
N ASN A 83 -10.06 14.43 -2.94
CA ASN A 83 -10.58 14.83 -4.26
C ASN A 83 -12.00 15.41 -4.23
N ARG A 84 -12.86 14.97 -3.29
CA ARG A 84 -14.24 15.47 -3.17
C ARG A 84 -14.34 16.75 -2.34
N ASN A 85 -13.33 17.04 -1.53
CA ASN A 85 -13.33 18.14 -0.55
C ASN A 85 -12.35 19.27 -0.93
N GLN A 86 -11.68 19.17 -2.07
CA GLN A 86 -10.78 20.20 -2.60
C GLN A 86 -11.30 20.71 -3.95
N ASP A 87 -10.94 21.95 -4.29
CA ASP A 87 -11.35 22.59 -5.56
C ASP A 87 -10.68 21.93 -6.78
N GLU A 88 -9.55 21.25 -6.57
CA GLU A 88 -8.82 20.51 -7.60
C GLU A 88 -9.21 19.03 -7.61
N SER A 89 -9.46 18.50 -8.80
CA SER A 89 -9.78 17.08 -9.01
C SER A 89 -8.57 16.35 -9.58
N LEU A 90 -8.20 15.20 -8.99
CA LEU A 90 -7.17 14.31 -9.50
C LEU A 90 -7.81 13.10 -10.22
N PRO A 91 -7.80 13.05 -11.57
CA PRO A 91 -8.28 11.90 -12.32
C PRO A 91 -7.38 10.68 -12.07
N MET A 92 -7.98 9.51 -11.82
CA MET A 92 -7.21 8.30 -11.51
C MET A 92 -7.71 7.10 -12.32
N THR A 93 -6.77 6.34 -12.87
CA THR A 93 -7.00 4.97 -13.36
C THR A 93 -6.40 3.98 -12.37
N ILE A 94 -7.07 2.85 -12.16
CA ILE A 94 -6.63 1.81 -11.22
C ILE A 94 -6.34 0.54 -12.00
N ASP A 95 -5.21 -0.09 -11.72
CA ASP A 95 -4.87 -1.39 -12.28
C ASP A 95 -4.25 -2.32 -11.22
N PHE A 96 -4.30 -3.63 -11.47
CA PHE A 96 -3.88 -4.67 -10.54
C PHE A 96 -2.94 -5.65 -11.20
N ILE A 97 -1.75 -5.82 -10.61
CA ILE A 97 -0.79 -6.82 -11.05
C ILE A 97 -0.51 -7.83 -9.95
N ARG A 98 -0.10 -9.03 -10.36
CA ARG A 98 0.43 -10.06 -9.47
C ARG A 98 1.84 -10.39 -9.90
N LEU A 99 2.76 -10.34 -8.94
CA LEU A 99 4.14 -10.78 -9.15
C LEU A 99 4.25 -12.27 -8.79
N LYS A 100 4.90 -13.05 -9.66
CA LYS A 100 5.36 -14.41 -9.35
C LYS A 100 6.87 -14.48 -9.50
N SER A 101 7.56 -14.83 -8.42
CA SER A 101 9.00 -15.05 -8.35
C SER A 101 9.39 -16.53 -8.22
N TYR A 102 8.43 -17.46 -8.26
CA TYR A 102 8.66 -18.89 -8.06
C TYR A 102 7.98 -19.76 -9.12
N CYS A 103 8.72 -20.74 -9.62
CA CYS A 103 8.20 -21.91 -10.34
C CYS A 103 8.74 -23.15 -9.64
N ASN A 104 7.86 -24.00 -9.09
CA ASN A 104 8.20 -25.30 -8.50
C ASN A 104 9.33 -25.24 -7.46
N ASP A 105 9.17 -24.42 -6.42
CA ASP A 105 10.08 -24.31 -5.26
C ASP A 105 11.51 -23.85 -5.55
N GLN A 106 11.79 -23.42 -6.80
CA GLN A 106 13.02 -22.74 -7.18
C GLN A 106 12.74 -21.25 -7.42
N THR A 107 13.55 -20.40 -6.80
CA THR A 107 13.59 -18.96 -7.11
C THR A 107 14.01 -18.79 -8.56
N VAL A 108 13.15 -18.20 -9.38
CA VAL A 108 13.51 -17.81 -10.75
C VAL A 108 14.14 -16.42 -10.65
N GLU A 109 15.28 -16.18 -11.32
CA GLU A 109 15.92 -14.85 -11.37
C GLU A 109 15.00 -13.77 -11.98
N GLU A 110 14.01 -14.20 -12.77
CA GLU A 110 13.09 -13.33 -13.49
C GLU A 110 11.71 -13.27 -12.84
N VAL A 111 11.32 -12.07 -12.40
CA VAL A 111 9.99 -11.79 -11.86
C VAL A 111 8.98 -11.72 -13.00
N LYS A 112 7.98 -12.61 -12.98
CA LYS A 112 6.89 -12.59 -13.94
C LYS A 112 5.74 -11.72 -13.43
N VAL A 113 5.33 -10.75 -14.23
CA VAL A 113 4.12 -9.96 -14.01
C VAL A 113 2.94 -10.71 -14.61
N ILE A 114 1.87 -10.87 -13.83
CA ILE A 114 0.65 -11.58 -14.22
C ILE A 114 -0.56 -10.71 -13.91
N GLY A 115 -1.45 -10.56 -14.89
CA GLY A 115 -2.59 -9.66 -14.78
C GLY A 115 -2.17 -8.20 -15.01
N GLY A 116 -3.16 -7.32 -15.01
CA GLY A 116 -3.04 -5.94 -15.44
C GLY A 116 -3.52 -5.74 -16.87
N ASP A 117 -3.90 -4.52 -17.20
CA ASP A 117 -4.01 -4.09 -18.59
C ASP A 117 -2.61 -4.10 -19.24
N ASP A 118 -2.54 -3.94 -20.56
CA ASP A 118 -1.26 -3.84 -21.25
C ASP A 118 -0.39 -2.76 -20.57
N LEU A 119 0.75 -3.15 -19.98
CA LEU A 119 1.65 -2.25 -19.26
C LEU A 119 2.16 -1.12 -20.17
N CYS A 120 2.07 -1.27 -21.49
CA CYS A 120 2.28 -0.18 -22.44
C CYS A 120 1.37 1.03 -22.16
N MET A 121 0.21 0.84 -21.52
CA MET A 121 -0.70 1.91 -21.08
C MET A 121 -0.11 2.81 -19.98
N LEU A 122 0.97 2.39 -19.32
CA LEU A 122 1.71 3.18 -18.32
C LEU A 122 2.78 4.07 -18.97
N ALA A 123 3.12 3.83 -20.24
CA ALA A 123 4.16 4.60 -20.94
C ALA A 123 3.75 6.07 -21.03
N GLY A 124 4.60 6.96 -20.49
CA GLY A 124 4.35 8.40 -20.48
C GLY A 124 3.30 8.89 -19.47
N LYS A 125 2.81 8.01 -18.57
CA LYS A 125 1.88 8.38 -17.49
C LYS A 125 2.57 8.38 -16.13
N VAL A 126 2.13 9.27 -15.25
CA VAL A 126 2.56 9.27 -13.85
C VAL A 126 1.92 8.07 -13.15
N SER A 127 2.75 7.12 -12.73
CA SER A 127 2.30 5.83 -12.19
C SER A 127 2.74 5.66 -10.74
N ILE A 128 1.82 5.23 -9.87
CA ILE A 128 2.07 4.94 -8.45
C ILE A 128 1.97 3.43 -8.25
N ILE A 129 3.02 2.80 -7.72
CA ILE A 129 3.05 1.36 -7.42
C ILE A 129 2.86 1.15 -5.91
N LEU A 130 1.90 0.32 -5.53
CA LEU A 130 1.56 0.05 -4.13
C LEU A 130 1.78 -1.42 -3.79
N SER A 131 2.58 -1.67 -2.76
CA SER A 131 2.89 -3.01 -2.24
C SER A 131 2.65 -3.05 -0.72
N GLY A 132 2.40 -4.25 -0.18
CA GLY A 132 2.16 -4.44 1.25
C GLY A 132 3.42 -4.39 2.12
N ALA A 133 4.57 -4.79 1.56
CA ALA A 133 5.88 -4.71 2.20
C ALA A 133 6.96 -4.73 1.11
N ILE A 134 8.09 -4.07 1.37
CA ILE A 134 9.29 -4.10 0.53
C ILE A 134 10.41 -4.64 1.40
N THR A 135 11.02 -5.75 0.99
CA THR A 135 12.25 -6.28 1.58
C THR A 135 13.42 -5.80 0.73
N ILE A 136 14.43 -5.20 1.36
CA ILE A 136 15.67 -4.75 0.71
C ILE A 136 16.72 -5.86 0.82
#